data_AF-A0A538GB29-F1
#
_entry.id   AF-A0A538GB29-F1
#
_cell.length_a   1.000
_cell.length_b   1.000
_cell.length_c   1.000
_cell.angle_alpha   90.00
_cell.angle_beta   90.00
_cell.angle_gamma   90.00
#
_symmetry.space_group_name_H-M   'P 1'
#
loop_
_entity.id
_entity.type
_entity.pdbx_description
1 polymer ?
#
loop_
_entity_poly.entity_id
_entity_poly.type
_entity_poly.pdbx_seq_one_letter_code
_entity_poly.pdbx_strand_id
1 'polypeptide(L)'
;MIAWLVEFRVLGPVEVVVDGRPISLPAAKPRALLAALLLSSNRVVSVGRLTEDLWGEEPPETATKALQGYVSQLRKALGADRLLRAPRPRGA
;
A
#
# COMPACT_ATOMS: atom_id res chain seq x y z
N MET A 1 19.38 9.00 13.59
CA MET A 1 18.37 8.40 12.71
C MET A 1 19.04 7.29 11.94
N ILE A 2 18.60 6.05 12.08
CA ILE A 2 19.06 4.97 11.21
C ILE A 2 18.22 5.09 9.93
N ALA A 3 18.86 5.30 8.79
CA ALA A 3 18.18 5.35 7.50
C ALA A 3 18.04 3.92 6.97
N TRP A 4 16.83 3.37 7.03
CA TRP A 4 16.49 2.10 6.40
C TRP A 4 16.41 2.30 4.89
N LEU A 5 17.03 1.42 4.10
CA LEU A 5 16.80 1.39 2.65
C LEU A 5 15.60 0.48 2.38
N VAL A 6 14.54 1.04 1.82
CA VAL A 6 13.34 0.29 1.42
C VAL A 6 13.23 0.29 -0.09
N GLU A 7 13.26 -0.89 -0.70
CA GLU A 7 13.11 -1.08 -2.15
C GLU A 7 11.79 -1.77 -2.45
N PHE A 8 11.11 -1.29 -3.49
CA PHE A 8 9.90 -1.91 -4.03
C PHE A 8 10.19 -2.44 -5.43
N ARG A 9 9.91 -3.72 -5.66
CA ARG A 9 10.06 -4.35 -6.99
C ARG A 9 8.68 -4.59 -7.56
N VAL A 10 8.41 -4.06 -8.76
CA VAL A 10 7.06 -4.04 -9.37
C VAL A 10 7.02 -4.58 -10.80
N LEU A 11 8.17 -4.76 -11.46
CA LEU A 11 8.26 -5.33 -12.81
C LEU A 11 8.31 -6.86 -12.74
N GLY A 12 7.32 -7.44 -12.07
CA GLY A 12 7.25 -8.83 -11.65
C GLY A 12 6.29 -8.97 -10.46
N PRO A 13 6.36 -10.06 -9.68
CA PRO A 13 5.67 -10.12 -8.40
C PRO A 13 6.05 -8.92 -7.55
N VAL A 14 5.06 -8.30 -6.89
CA VAL A 14 5.34 -7.16 -6.01
C VAL A 14 6.08 -7.66 -4.77
N GLU A 15 7.29 -7.16 -4.58
CA GLU A 15 8.16 -7.48 -3.43
C GLU A 15 8.57 -6.20 -2.69
N VAL A 16 8.83 -6.36 -1.38
CA VAL A 16 9.46 -5.32 -0.56
C VAL A 16 10.73 -5.88 0.03
N VAL A 17 11.81 -5.11 -0.11
CA VAL A 17 13.13 -5.42 0.46
C VAL A 17 13.51 -4.31 1.42
N VAL A 18 13.89 -4.69 2.65
CA VAL A 18 14.34 -3.78 3.69
C VAL A 18 15.79 -4.13 4.01
N ASP A 19 16.70 -3.19 3.82
CA ASP A 19 18.15 -3.38 4.01
C ASP A 19 18.67 -4.66 3.33
N GLY A 20 18.29 -4.86 2.07
CA GLY A 20 18.67 -6.03 1.27
C GLY A 20 17.96 -7.33 1.63
N ARG A 21 17.04 -7.34 2.61
CA ARG A 21 16.28 -8.53 3.01
C ARG A 21 14.81 -8.46 2.55
N PRO A 22 14.31 -9.45 1.79
CA PRO A 22 12.91 -9.48 1.42
C PRO A 22 12.05 -9.68 2.67
N ILE A 23 10.96 -8.92 2.76
CA ILE A 23 9.95 -9.09 3.81
C ILE A 23 8.70 -9.74 3.24
N SER A 24 8.01 -10.52 4.06
CA SER A 24 6.78 -11.19 3.64
C SER A 24 5.64 -10.17 3.49
N LEU A 25 5.05 -10.12 2.30
CA LEU A 25 3.85 -9.34 2.05
C LEU A 25 2.59 -10.16 2.29
N PRO A 26 1.50 -9.51 2.76
CA PRO A 26 0.19 -10.13 2.92
C PRO A 26 -0.42 -10.62 1.59
N ALA A 27 -1.63 -11.18 1.67
CA ALA A 27 -2.34 -11.82 0.57
C ALA A 27 -2.46 -10.95 -0.71
N ALA A 28 -2.93 -11.57 -1.80
CA ALA A 28 -2.97 -10.97 -3.13
C ALA A 28 -3.60 -9.57 -3.19
N LYS A 29 -4.73 -9.34 -2.50
CA LYS A 29 -5.41 -8.02 -2.51
C LYS A 29 -4.63 -6.92 -1.76
N PRO A 30 -4.13 -7.13 -0.53
CA PRO A 30 -3.16 -6.21 0.08
C PRO A 30 -1.94 -5.92 -0.79
N ARG A 31 -1.39 -6.93 -1.48
CA ARG A 31 -0.26 -6.73 -2.39
C ARG A 31 -0.64 -5.88 -3.62
N ALA A 32 -1.81 -6.12 -4.20
CA ALA A 32 -2.33 -5.30 -5.30
C ALA A 32 -2.58 -3.84 -4.85
N LEU A 33 -3.07 -3.64 -3.62
CA LEU A 33 -3.22 -2.30 -3.04
C LEU A 33 -1.87 -1.59 -2.93
N LEU A 34 -0.82 -2.29 -2.50
CA LEU A 34 0.53 -1.72 -2.48
C LEU A 34 0.99 -1.32 -3.88
N ALA A 35 0.74 -2.16 -4.89
CA ALA A 35 1.06 -1.85 -6.29
C ALA A 35 0.37 -0.56 -6.77
N ALA A 36 -0.94 -0.44 -6.54
CA ALA A 36 -1.72 0.74 -6.91
C ALA A 36 -1.17 2.03 -6.25
N LEU A 37 -0.80 1.94 -4.98
CA LEU A 37 -0.18 3.05 -4.24
C LEU A 37 1.20 3.41 -4.79
N LEU A 38 2.02 2.43 -5.19
CA LEU A 38 3.35 2.67 -5.76
C LEU A 38 3.27 3.33 -7.15
N LEU A 39 2.32 2.92 -7.98
CA LEU A 39 2.02 3.58 -9.26
C LEU A 39 1.59 5.05 -9.07
N SER A 40 0.97 5.33 -7.93
CA SER A 40 0.58 6.68 -7.50
C SER A 40 1.50 7.27 -6.42
N SER A 41 2.79 6.89 -6.42
CA SER A 41 3.73 7.30 -5.39
C SER A 41 3.75 8.82 -5.19
N ASN A 42 3.92 9.22 -3.93
CA ASN A 42 3.95 10.61 -3.47
C ASN A 42 2.68 11.42 -3.74
N ARG A 43 1.55 10.77 -4.04
CA ARG A 43 0.23 11.42 -4.20
C ARG A 43 -0.80 10.85 -3.24
N VAL A 44 -1.80 11.66 -2.91
CA VAL A 44 -3.00 11.18 -2.22
C VAL A 44 -3.87 10.43 -3.24
N VAL A 45 -4.32 9.24 -2.88
CA VAL A 45 -5.24 8.43 -3.69
C VAL A 45 -6.56 8.28 -2.93
N SER A 46 -7.68 8.52 -3.62
CA SER A 46 -9.01 8.40 -3.00
C SER A 46 -9.38 6.93 -2.77
N VAL A 47 -10.26 6.68 -1.80
CA VAL A 47 -10.82 5.34 -1.56
C VAL A 47 -11.53 4.83 -2.82
N GLY A 48 -12.31 5.67 -3.50
CA GLY A 48 -13.00 5.30 -4.73
C GLY A 48 -12.05 4.82 -5.83
N ARG A 49 -10.94 5.54 -6.04
CA ARG A 49 -9.93 5.14 -7.02
C ARG A 49 -9.25 3.82 -6.65
N LEU A 50 -8.89 3.63 -5.39
CA LEU A 50 -8.30 2.37 -4.92
C LEU A 50 -9.30 1.21 -5.02
N THR A 51 -10.60 1.47 -4.85
CA THR A 51 -11.65 0.47 -5.05
C THR A 51 -11.73 0.06 -6.53
N GLU A 52 -11.76 1.03 -7.44
CA GLU A 52 -11.73 0.80 -8.89
C GLU A 52 -10.48 0.02 -9.31
N ASP A 53 -9.28 0.42 -8.85
CA ASP A 53 -8.03 -0.27 -9.19
C ASP A 53 -8.00 -1.73 -8.67
N LEU A 54 -8.69 -2.03 -7.56
CA LEU A 54 -8.67 -3.35 -6.94
C LEU A 54 -9.77 -4.29 -7.44
N TRP A 55 -10.96 -3.77 -7.72
CA TRP A 55 -12.15 -4.58 -8.03
C TRP A 55 -12.81 -4.23 -9.37
N GLY A 56 -12.37 -3.16 -10.04
CA GLY A 56 -12.99 -2.68 -11.26
C GLY A 56 -14.45 -2.26 -11.04
N GLU A 57 -15.31 -2.68 -11.96
CA GLU A 57 -16.74 -2.31 -12.00
C GLU A 57 -17.59 -3.02 -10.92
N GLU A 58 -17.09 -4.10 -10.31
CA GLU A 58 -17.86 -4.93 -9.37
C GLU A 58 -17.22 -4.97 -7.97
N PRO A 59 -17.14 -3.83 -7.25
CA PRO A 59 -16.66 -3.83 -5.89
C PRO A 59 -17.69 -4.46 -4.93
N PRO A 60 -17.25 -5.23 -3.92
CA PRO A 60 -18.15 -5.70 -2.88
C PRO A 60 -18.66 -4.52 -2.04
N GLU A 61 -19.84 -4.65 -1.43
CA GLU A 61 -20.38 -3.64 -0.50
C GLU A 61 -19.42 -3.32 0.67
N THR A 62 -18.56 -4.27 1.01
CA THR A 62 -17.56 -4.16 2.07
C THR A 62 -16.21 -3.59 1.61
N ALA A 63 -16.08 -3.11 0.37
CA ALA A 63 -14.81 -2.66 -0.23
C ALA A 63 -14.05 -1.65 0.66
N THR A 64 -14.74 -0.64 1.19
CA THR A 64 -14.13 0.36 2.09
C THR A 64 -13.56 -0.28 3.37
N LYS A 65 -14.29 -1.22 3.97
CA LYS A 65 -13.84 -1.94 5.18
C LYS A 65 -12.68 -2.88 4.85
N ALA A 66 -12.73 -3.55 3.70
CA ALA A 66 -11.65 -4.39 3.21
C ALA A 66 -10.37 -3.58 2.96
N LEU A 67 -10.48 -2.41 2.31
CA LEU A 67 -9.38 -1.47 2.10
C LEU A 67 -8.69 -1.07 3.40
N GLN A 68 -9.47 -0.69 4.43
CA GLN A 68 -8.92 -0.36 5.75
C GLN A 68 -8.17 -1.55 6.36
N GLY A 69 -8.72 -2.75 6.22
CA GLY A 69 -8.06 -3.99 6.64
C GLY A 69 -6.74 -4.25 5.91
N TYR A 70 -6.71 -4.03 4.60
CA TYR A 70 -5.51 -4.20 3.78
C TYR A 70 -4.44 -3.16 4.10
N VAL A 71 -4.82 -1.88 4.27
CA VAL A 71 -3.91 -0.83 4.74
C VAL A 71 -3.33 -1.20 6.11
N SER A 72 -4.15 -1.71 7.03
CA SER A 72 -3.68 -2.16 8.35
C SER A 72 -2.65 -3.30 8.23
N GLN A 73 -2.92 -4.30 7.39
CA GLN A 73 -1.98 -5.40 7.13
C GLN A 73 -0.66 -4.91 6.52
N LEU A 74 -0.72 -4.03 5.52
CA LEU A 74 0.47 -3.44 4.90
C LEU A 74 1.28 -2.63 5.91
N ARG A 75 0.62 -1.82 6.74
CA ARG A 75 1.31 -1.03 7.79
C ARG A 75 2.02 -1.92 8.81
N LYS A 76 1.40 -3.04 9.18
CA LYS A 76 2.03 -4.04 10.07
C LYS A 76 3.22 -4.71 9.41
N ALA A 77 3.09 -5.11 8.15
CA ALA A 77 4.16 -5.79 7.42
C ALA A 77 5.38 -4.89 7.18
N LEU A 78 5.17 -3.61 6.85
CA LEU A 78 6.25 -2.64 6.62
C LEU A 78 6.91 -2.14 7.92
N GLY A 79 6.23 -2.27 9.06
CA GLY A 79 6.69 -1.76 10.35
C GLY A 79 6.33 -0.28 10.55
N ALA A 80 5.76 0.04 11.72
CA ALA A 80 5.28 1.39 12.04
C ALA A 80 6.42 2.43 12.12
N ASP A 81 7.63 1.98 12.44
CA ASP A 81 8.86 2.78 12.51
C ASP A 81 9.35 3.27 11.14
N ARG A 82 8.90 2.63 10.05
CA ARG A 82 9.28 2.97 8.67
C ARG A 82 8.23 3.81 7.94
N LEU A 83 7.10 4.11 8.58
CA LEU A 83 5.97 4.76 7.96
C LEU A 83 5.77 6.16 8.51
N LEU A 84 5.81 7.14 7.61
CA LEU A 84 5.47 8.52 7.94
C LEU A 84 3.96 8.72 7.76
N ARG A 85 3.32 9.32 8.78
CA ARG A 85 1.94 9.80 8.66
C ARG A 85 1.99 11.25 8.18
N ALA A 86 1.72 11.47 6.90
CA ALA A 86 1.51 12.82 6.41
C ALA A 86 0.10 13.31 6.79
N PRO A 87 -0.06 14.57 7.25
CA PRO A 87 -1.37 15.22 7.31
C PRO A 87 -2.02 15.17 5.92
N ARG A 88 -3.36 15.10 5.85
CA ARG A 88 -4.07 15.31 4.57
C ARG A 88 -3.58 16.65 4.00
N PRO A 89 -2.96 16.68 2.80
CA PRO A 89 -2.53 17.95 2.21
C PRO A 89 -3.76 18.85 2.09
N ARG A 90 -3.66 20.08 2.64
CA ARG A 90 -4.73 21.07 2.53
C ARG A 90 -4.90 21.41 1.05
N GLY A 91 -6.10 21.17 0.50
CA GLY A 91 -6.44 21.56 -0.88
C GLY A 91 -6.59 20.42 -1.90
N ALA A 92 -6.59 19.15 -1.48
CA ALA A 92 -6.95 17.99 -2.31
C ALA A 92 -8.41 17.59 -2.16
#